data_AF-A0A4Q9DMS5-F1
#
_entry.id   AF-A0A4Q9DMS5-F1
#
_cell.length_a   1.000
_cell.length_b   1.000
_cell.length_c   1.000
_cell.angle_alpha   90.00
_cell.angle_beta   90.00
_cell.angle_gamma   90.00
#
_symmetry.space_group_name_H-M   'P 1'
#
loop_
_entity.id
_entity.type
_entity.pdbx_description
1 polymer ?
#
loop_
_entity_poly.entity_id
_entity_poly.type
_entity_poly.pdbx_seq_one_letter_code
_entity_poly.pdbx_strand_id
1 'polypeptide(L)'
;MDPNQLQALIFGSDGTNALPINTDSTGRINIGAVNTVTAVLGATITAGTISATILGGTIAATVVAGTINAVEAATIFGGTINAVEAATIFGGTINAVEAATIFGGTINAVEAATIFGGTINAVEAATIFGGTINAVEAATIFGGTINAVEAATIFGGTINAVEAATIFGGTINAVEAATIFGGTINAVEAATIFGGTINAVEAATIFGGTINAVEAATIFGGTINAVEAATIFGGTINAVEAATIFGGTINAVEAATIFGGTINAVEAATIVGGTLSATILAGTITTISQNNYNQFSALGFVVDSTSFTEIPAASLMQNSYPYKVYSYLVYNNTPAVTVNARLEISSDGSRWIADQTITGLLTNGVVLTPYRFAKYTRVTLATAQTDTANVDVYLDAQV
;
A
#
# COMPACT_ATOMS: atom_id res chain seq x y z
N MET A 1 -8.31 -97.95 -18.47
CA MET A 1 -7.70 -97.55 -17.20
C MET A 1 -8.72 -96.68 -16.50
N ASP A 2 -9.24 -97.10 -15.36
CA ASP A 2 -10.27 -96.34 -14.61
C ASP A 2 -9.63 -95.04 -14.11
N PRO A 3 -10.14 -93.85 -14.52
CA PRO A 3 -9.59 -92.56 -14.11
C PRO A 3 -9.51 -92.39 -12.58
N ASN A 4 -10.31 -93.13 -11.82
CA ASN A 4 -10.33 -93.08 -10.35
C ASN A 4 -9.13 -93.76 -9.68
N GLN A 5 -8.31 -94.51 -10.42
CA GLN A 5 -7.11 -95.17 -9.89
C GLN A 5 -5.80 -94.38 -10.10
N LEU A 6 -5.88 -93.17 -10.65
CA LEU A 6 -4.71 -92.32 -10.96
C LEU A 6 -4.52 -91.14 -9.98
N GLN A 7 -5.02 -91.22 -8.75
CA GLN A 7 -4.63 -90.25 -7.71
C GLN A 7 -3.18 -90.50 -7.29
N ALA A 8 -2.29 -89.56 -7.59
CA ALA A 8 -0.94 -89.57 -7.03
C ALA A 8 -1.03 -89.30 -5.52
N LEU A 9 -0.74 -90.31 -4.68
CA LEU A 9 -0.57 -90.10 -3.24
C LEU A 9 0.70 -89.31 -2.99
N ILE A 10 0.55 -88.08 -2.52
CA ILE A 10 1.66 -87.26 -2.03
C ILE A 10 1.81 -87.53 -0.53
N PHE A 11 2.99 -87.96 -0.09
CA PHE A 11 3.31 -88.19 1.31
C PHE A 11 4.14 -87.03 1.88
N GLY A 12 3.83 -86.62 3.11
CA GLY A 12 4.69 -85.79 3.95
C GLY A 12 5.49 -86.65 4.93
N SER A 13 6.45 -86.07 5.65
CA SER A 13 7.19 -86.75 6.72
C SER A 13 7.11 -85.92 8.00
N ASP A 14 6.85 -86.57 9.13
CA ASP A 14 6.94 -85.97 10.47
C ASP A 14 8.36 -86.05 11.08
N GLY A 15 9.34 -86.40 10.25
CA GLY A 15 10.72 -86.66 10.67
C GLY A 15 11.00 -88.12 11.03
N THR A 16 9.96 -88.96 11.15
CA THR A 16 10.11 -90.39 11.48
C THR A 16 9.38 -91.32 10.52
N ASN A 17 8.23 -90.94 9.97
CA ASN A 17 7.44 -91.77 9.07
C ASN A 17 6.85 -90.96 7.91
N ALA A 18 6.69 -91.61 6.75
CA ALA A 18 5.92 -91.05 5.64
C ALA A 18 4.42 -91.18 5.92
N LEU A 19 3.70 -90.05 5.90
CA LEU A 19 2.26 -89.98 6.15
C LEU A 19 1.54 -89.38 4.93
N PRO A 20 0.38 -89.91 4.52
CA PRO A 20 -0.37 -89.36 3.39
C PRO A 20 -0.87 -87.94 3.72
N ILE A 21 -0.70 -87.01 2.78
CA ILE A 21 -1.21 -85.63 2.92
C ILE A 21 -2.70 -85.62 2.57
N ASN A 22 -3.54 -85.18 3.50
CA ASN A 22 -4.96 -84.98 3.23
C ASN A 22 -5.16 -83.77 2.31
N THR A 23 -5.72 -84.03 1.13
CA THR A 23 -6.16 -83.01 0.19
C THR A 23 -7.68 -83.04 0.03
N ASP A 24 -8.29 -81.89 -0.26
CA ASP A 24 -9.70 -81.81 -0.63
C ASP A 24 -9.96 -82.32 -2.06
N SER A 25 -11.22 -82.33 -2.48
CA SER A 25 -11.64 -82.77 -3.82
C SER A 25 -11.08 -81.89 -4.96
N THR A 26 -10.41 -80.79 -4.64
CA THR A 26 -9.73 -79.89 -5.59
C THR A 26 -8.20 -79.95 -5.47
N GLY A 27 -7.66 -80.83 -4.62
CA GLY A 27 -6.22 -81.00 -4.41
C GLY A 27 -5.59 -80.02 -3.43
N ARG A 28 -6.37 -79.27 -2.64
CA ARG A 28 -5.82 -78.32 -1.64
C ARG A 28 -5.52 -79.01 -0.32
N ILE A 29 -4.41 -78.65 0.31
CA ILE A 29 -4.02 -79.14 1.64
C ILE A 29 -4.78 -78.33 2.70
N ASN A 30 -5.57 -78.99 3.54
CA ASN A 30 -6.24 -78.36 4.67
C ASN A 30 -5.40 -78.55 5.94
N ILE A 31 -4.68 -77.50 6.33
CA ILE A 31 -3.90 -77.46 7.57
C ILE A 31 -4.77 -76.73 8.60
N GLY A 32 -5.02 -77.36 9.75
CA GLY A 32 -5.78 -76.76 10.84
C GLY A 32 -5.06 -75.58 11.51
N ALA A 33 -5.13 -75.46 12.84
CA ALA A 33 -4.40 -74.41 13.55
C ALA A 33 -2.87 -74.56 13.36
N VAL A 34 -2.22 -73.49 12.89
CA VAL A 34 -0.76 -73.41 12.76
C VAL A 34 -0.23 -72.48 13.84
N ASN A 35 0.59 -73.01 14.76
CA ASN A 35 1.12 -72.22 15.87
C ASN A 35 2.26 -71.29 15.45
N THR A 36 3.12 -71.73 14.53
CA THR A 36 4.30 -70.97 14.09
C THR A 36 4.53 -71.17 12.60
N VAL A 37 4.70 -70.06 11.88
CA VAL A 37 5.21 -70.05 10.49
C VAL A 37 6.48 -69.21 10.48
N THR A 38 7.61 -69.82 10.11
CA THR A 38 8.92 -69.14 10.14
C THR A 38 9.16 -68.26 8.92
N ALA A 39 8.55 -68.58 7.77
CA ALA A 39 8.56 -67.74 6.57
C ALA A 39 7.33 -68.02 5.69
N VAL A 40 6.78 -66.98 5.06
CA VAL A 40 5.71 -67.07 4.07
C VAL A 40 6.18 -66.38 2.80
N LEU A 41 6.36 -67.14 1.72
CA LEU A 41 6.69 -66.60 0.40
C LEU A 41 5.40 -66.43 -0.41
N GLY A 42 4.61 -65.43 -0.02
CA GLY A 42 3.30 -65.11 -0.61
C GLY A 42 2.13 -65.83 0.05
N ALA A 43 1.12 -65.06 0.46
CA ALA A 43 -0.16 -65.56 0.95
C ALA A 43 -1.29 -64.63 0.51
N THR A 44 -2.48 -65.19 0.28
CA THR A 44 -3.71 -64.42 0.09
C THR A 44 -4.61 -64.66 1.30
N ILE A 45 -4.92 -63.59 2.04
CA ILE A 45 -5.86 -63.64 3.15
C ILE A 45 -7.19 -63.11 2.64
N THR A 46 -8.14 -64.01 2.39
CA THR A 46 -9.44 -63.66 1.81
C THR A 46 -10.43 -63.10 2.86
N ALA A 47 -10.21 -63.40 4.14
CA ALA A 47 -10.96 -62.85 5.27
C ALA A 47 -10.15 -62.98 6.57
N GLY A 48 -10.36 -62.06 7.53
CA GLY A 48 -9.69 -62.06 8.83
C GLY A 48 -8.85 -60.81 9.09
N THR A 49 -8.27 -60.71 10.29
CA THR A 49 -7.39 -59.59 10.69
C THR A 49 -5.93 -60.00 10.59
N ILE A 50 -5.09 -59.18 9.95
CA ILE A 50 -3.64 -59.31 10.02
C ILE A 50 -3.16 -58.45 11.19
N SER A 51 -2.78 -59.09 12.29
CA SER A 51 -2.10 -58.41 13.42
C SER A 51 -0.62 -58.76 13.36
N ALA A 52 0.22 -57.83 12.93
CA ALA A 52 1.67 -58.02 12.81
C ALA A 52 2.41 -56.99 13.65
N THR A 53 3.33 -57.45 14.50
CA THR A 53 4.34 -56.60 15.17
C THR A 53 5.66 -56.80 14.43
N ILE A 54 6.18 -55.76 13.78
CA ILE A 54 7.45 -55.83 13.04
C ILE A 54 8.50 -55.04 13.80
N LEU A 55 9.51 -55.74 14.33
CA LEU A 55 10.65 -55.14 15.01
C LEU A 55 11.83 -55.08 14.03
N GLY A 56 11.92 -53.99 13.27
CA GLY A 56 12.96 -53.78 12.25
C GLY A 56 12.63 -54.45 10.90
N GLY A 57 12.03 -53.69 9.99
CA GLY A 57 11.68 -54.10 8.62
C GLY A 57 10.75 -53.08 7.95
N THR A 58 10.58 -53.14 6.63
CA THR A 58 9.66 -52.25 5.88
C THR A 58 8.32 -52.96 5.63
N ILE A 59 7.20 -52.33 6.00
CA ILE A 59 5.88 -52.73 5.52
C ILE A 59 5.66 -52.13 4.13
N ALA A 60 5.92 -52.90 3.07
CA ALA A 60 5.49 -52.56 1.73
C ALA A 60 4.06 -53.11 1.50
N ALA A 61 3.07 -52.57 2.22
CA ALA A 61 1.68 -52.97 2.07
C ALA A 61 0.95 -52.00 1.12
N THR A 62 0.62 -52.49 -0.08
CA THR A 62 -0.35 -51.80 -0.94
C THR A 62 -1.75 -52.21 -0.51
N VAL A 63 -2.44 -51.35 0.24
CA VAL A 63 -3.86 -51.56 0.58
C VAL A 63 -4.69 -51.17 -0.66
N VAL A 64 -5.08 -52.18 -1.45
CA VAL A 64 -5.87 -51.97 -2.68
C VAL A 64 -7.33 -51.65 -2.37
N ALA A 65 -7.81 -51.99 -1.16
CA ALA A 65 -9.13 -51.60 -0.63
C ALA A 65 -9.11 -51.64 0.92
N GLY A 66 -9.59 -50.57 1.57
CA GLY A 66 -9.72 -50.48 3.04
C GLY A 66 -9.26 -49.15 3.63
N THR A 67 -9.62 -48.91 4.89
CA THR A 67 -9.18 -47.75 5.68
C THR A 67 -8.13 -48.18 6.70
N ILE A 68 -7.03 -47.45 6.79
CA ILE A 68 -6.04 -47.64 7.86
C ILE A 68 -6.48 -46.81 9.07
N ASN A 69 -6.59 -47.42 10.25
CA ASN A 69 -7.08 -46.71 11.44
C ASN A 69 -6.05 -45.71 11.98
N ALA A 70 -4.78 -46.10 12.08
CA ALA A 70 -3.73 -45.24 12.57
C ALA A 70 -2.40 -45.57 11.87
N VAL A 71 -1.61 -44.54 11.61
CA VAL A 71 -0.23 -44.65 11.13
C VAL A 71 0.64 -43.70 11.95
N GLU A 72 1.77 -44.20 12.43
CA GLU A 72 2.74 -43.42 13.21
C GLU A 72 4.12 -43.55 12.56
N ALA A 73 4.87 -42.44 12.51
CA ALA A 73 6.27 -42.41 12.08
C ALA A 73 6.54 -43.07 10.71
N ALA A 74 5.74 -42.73 9.70
CA ALA A 74 5.77 -43.38 8.39
C ALA A 74 5.89 -42.41 7.21
N THR A 75 6.30 -42.97 6.06
CA THR A 75 6.10 -42.34 4.75
C THR A 75 4.87 -42.97 4.09
N ILE A 76 3.88 -42.15 3.77
CA ILE A 76 2.58 -42.56 3.23
C ILE A 76 2.49 -42.12 1.77
N PHE A 77 2.08 -43.03 0.87
CA PHE A 77 1.79 -42.74 -0.53
C PHE A 77 0.31 -43.04 -0.81
N GLY A 78 -0.57 -42.07 -0.55
CA GLY A 78 -2.01 -42.22 -0.72
C GLY A 78 -2.70 -43.12 0.31
N GLY A 79 -3.93 -43.52 0.01
CA GLY A 79 -4.78 -44.35 0.88
C GLY A 79 -5.88 -43.56 1.59
N THR A 80 -6.76 -44.28 2.29
CA THR A 80 -7.77 -43.71 3.20
C THR A 80 -7.34 -44.00 4.63
N ILE A 81 -7.09 -42.98 5.44
CA ILE A 81 -6.51 -43.13 6.78
C ILE A 81 -7.28 -42.30 7.80
N ASN A 82 -7.60 -42.87 8.96
CA ASN A 82 -8.30 -42.12 10.01
C ASN A 82 -7.35 -41.18 10.78
N ALA A 83 -6.22 -41.67 11.28
CA ALA A 83 -5.26 -40.86 12.02
C ALA A 83 -3.82 -41.09 11.52
N VAL A 84 -3.07 -40.01 11.42
CA VAL A 84 -1.65 -40.04 11.07
C VAL A 84 -0.87 -39.14 12.04
N GLU A 85 0.22 -39.67 12.58
CA GLU A 85 1.12 -38.94 13.49
C GLU A 85 2.57 -39.03 12.97
N ALA A 86 3.30 -37.91 13.04
CA ALA A 86 4.74 -37.85 12.76
C ALA A 86 5.14 -38.40 11.37
N ALA A 87 4.39 -38.08 10.33
CA ALA A 87 4.54 -38.70 9.01
C ALA A 87 4.99 -37.76 7.89
N THR A 88 5.52 -38.35 6.82
CA THR A 88 5.61 -37.70 5.51
C THR A 88 4.52 -38.26 4.60
N ILE A 89 3.64 -37.42 4.07
CA ILE A 89 2.44 -37.81 3.32
C ILE A 89 2.56 -37.34 1.88
N PHE A 90 2.38 -38.24 0.92
CA PHE A 90 2.26 -37.96 -0.51
C PHE A 90 0.83 -38.32 -0.98
N GLY A 91 -0.11 -37.40 -0.75
CA GLY A 91 -1.53 -37.60 -1.07
C GLY A 91 -2.28 -38.56 -0.14
N GLY A 92 -3.58 -38.76 -0.42
CA GLY A 92 -4.47 -39.60 0.37
C GLY A 92 -5.75 -38.88 0.77
N THR A 93 -6.69 -39.60 1.37
CA THR A 93 -7.84 -39.05 2.09
C THR A 93 -7.67 -39.33 3.57
N ILE A 94 -7.42 -38.30 4.37
CA ILE A 94 -7.00 -38.47 5.77
C ILE A 94 -7.91 -37.64 6.69
N ASN A 95 -8.41 -38.24 7.77
CA ASN A 95 -9.29 -37.51 8.69
C ASN A 95 -8.49 -36.58 9.62
N ALA A 96 -7.45 -37.07 10.28
CA ALA A 96 -6.62 -36.27 11.19
C ALA A 96 -5.14 -36.51 10.94
N VAL A 97 -4.37 -35.42 10.96
CA VAL A 97 -2.91 -35.42 10.82
C VAL A 97 -2.28 -34.56 11.90
N GLU A 98 -1.32 -35.15 12.62
CA GLU A 98 -0.51 -34.47 13.64
C GLU A 98 0.97 -34.54 13.24
N ALA A 99 1.67 -33.40 13.36
CA ALA A 99 3.11 -33.25 13.13
C ALA A 99 3.62 -33.86 11.79
N ALA A 100 3.15 -33.37 10.65
CA ALA A 100 3.47 -33.97 9.35
C ALA A 100 4.14 -33.03 8.34
N THR A 101 4.80 -33.64 7.35
CA THR A 101 5.09 -32.99 6.07
C THR A 101 4.13 -33.53 5.01
N ILE A 102 3.33 -32.67 4.39
CA ILE A 102 2.24 -33.05 3.49
C ILE A 102 2.54 -32.56 2.08
N PHE A 103 2.49 -33.46 1.11
CA PHE A 103 2.55 -33.19 -0.33
C PHE A 103 1.22 -33.56 -0.98
N GLY A 104 0.22 -32.68 -0.83
CA GLY A 104 -1.13 -32.89 -1.34
C GLY A 104 -1.98 -33.90 -0.55
N GLY A 105 -3.20 -34.12 -1.03
CA GLY A 105 -4.22 -34.96 -0.40
C GLY A 105 -5.51 -34.20 -0.08
N THR A 106 -6.51 -34.94 0.39
CA THR A 106 -7.76 -34.41 0.94
C THR A 106 -7.75 -34.69 2.44
N ILE A 107 -7.60 -33.65 3.26
CA ILE A 107 -7.38 -33.80 4.71
C ILE A 107 -8.42 -33.01 5.48
N ASN A 108 -9.06 -33.62 6.47
CA ASN A 108 -10.06 -32.91 7.25
C ASN A 108 -9.45 -31.99 8.32
N ALA A 109 -8.53 -32.49 9.15
CA ALA A 109 -7.86 -31.70 10.18
C ALA A 109 -6.35 -31.91 10.18
N VAL A 110 -5.61 -30.81 10.31
CA VAL A 110 -4.15 -30.78 10.46
C VAL A 110 -3.81 -29.92 11.67
N GLU A 111 -3.16 -30.51 12.67
CA GLU A 111 -2.75 -29.78 13.88
C GLU A 111 -1.44 -29.02 13.67
N ALA A 112 -0.39 -29.73 13.23
CA ALA A 112 0.92 -29.14 12.97
C ALA A 112 1.52 -29.71 11.68
N ALA A 113 1.81 -28.86 10.68
CA ALA A 113 2.43 -29.35 9.45
C ALA A 113 3.26 -28.35 8.65
N THR A 114 4.10 -28.91 7.78
CA THR A 114 4.54 -28.23 6.55
C THR A 114 3.72 -28.78 5.38
N ILE A 115 3.01 -27.92 4.66
CA ILE A 115 2.04 -28.30 3.63
C ILE A 115 2.50 -27.80 2.26
N PHE A 116 2.56 -28.70 1.29
CA PHE A 116 2.81 -28.42 -0.13
C PHE A 116 1.58 -28.80 -0.95
N GLY A 117 0.56 -27.93 -0.92
CA GLY A 117 -0.71 -28.15 -1.60
C GLY A 117 -1.65 -29.18 -0.92
N GLY A 118 -2.81 -29.40 -1.54
CA GLY A 118 -3.88 -30.26 -1.03
C GLY A 118 -5.21 -29.54 -0.93
N THR A 119 -6.26 -30.29 -0.56
CA THR A 119 -7.57 -29.76 -0.16
C THR A 119 -7.73 -30.04 1.33
N ILE A 120 -7.69 -29.01 2.17
CA ILE A 120 -7.66 -29.16 3.63
C ILE A 120 -8.80 -28.38 4.26
N ASN A 121 -9.55 -29.00 5.16
CA ASN A 121 -10.68 -28.31 5.79
C ASN A 121 -10.21 -27.40 6.94
N ALA A 122 -9.42 -27.91 7.89
CA ALA A 122 -8.90 -27.11 9.00
C ALA A 122 -7.39 -27.33 9.20
N VAL A 123 -6.67 -26.22 9.43
CA VAL A 123 -5.25 -26.19 9.79
C VAL A 123 -5.10 -25.32 11.03
N GLU A 124 -4.57 -25.89 12.10
CA GLU A 124 -4.29 -25.16 13.34
C GLU A 124 -2.96 -24.40 13.23
N ALA A 125 -1.84 -25.10 13.02
CA ALA A 125 -0.52 -24.49 12.87
C ALA A 125 0.23 -25.03 11.64
N ALA A 126 0.63 -24.15 10.71
CA ALA A 126 1.40 -24.62 9.55
C ALA A 126 2.33 -23.61 8.88
N THR A 127 3.29 -24.16 8.13
CA THR A 127 3.87 -23.48 6.97
C THR A 127 3.22 -24.03 5.71
N ILE A 128 2.61 -23.17 4.90
CA ILE A 128 1.77 -23.55 3.76
C ILE A 128 2.38 -23.04 2.46
N PHE A 129 2.59 -23.93 1.50
CA PHE A 129 3.01 -23.65 0.12
C PHE A 129 1.88 -24.02 -0.85
N GLY A 130 0.85 -23.18 -0.92
CA GLY A 130 -0.32 -23.39 -1.75
C GLY A 130 -1.32 -24.45 -1.22
N GLY A 131 -2.37 -24.70 -2.00
CA GLY A 131 -3.48 -25.58 -1.63
C GLY A 131 -4.83 -24.85 -1.68
N THR A 132 -5.91 -25.62 -1.45
CA THR A 132 -7.26 -25.10 -1.19
C THR A 132 -7.59 -25.40 0.26
N ILE A 133 -7.68 -24.36 1.10
CA ILE A 133 -7.84 -24.53 2.55
C ILE A 133 -9.06 -23.76 3.03
N ASN A 134 -9.92 -24.38 3.83
CA ASN A 134 -11.11 -23.70 4.32
C ASN A 134 -10.81 -22.79 5.52
N ALA A 135 -10.15 -23.30 6.56
CA ALA A 135 -9.77 -22.50 7.73
C ALA A 135 -8.31 -22.71 8.12
N VAL A 136 -7.63 -21.61 8.46
CA VAL A 136 -6.28 -21.58 9.00
C VAL A 136 -6.27 -20.70 10.25
N GLU A 137 -5.87 -21.26 11.39
CA GLU A 137 -5.74 -20.51 12.64
C GLU A 137 -4.41 -19.74 12.70
N ALA A 138 -3.28 -20.43 12.60
CA ALA A 138 -1.95 -19.82 12.65
C ALA A 138 -1.04 -20.33 11.52
N ALA A 139 -0.55 -19.46 10.64
CA ALA A 139 0.37 -19.91 9.58
C ALA A 139 1.37 -18.89 9.03
N THR A 140 2.42 -19.43 8.41
CA THR A 140 3.14 -18.74 7.33
C THR A 140 2.65 -19.28 6.00
N ILE A 141 2.13 -18.42 5.12
CA ILE A 141 1.45 -18.80 3.88
C ILE A 141 2.22 -18.28 2.68
N PHE A 142 2.52 -19.16 1.73
CA PHE A 142 3.10 -18.87 0.43
C PHE A 142 2.11 -19.25 -0.67
N GLY A 143 1.10 -18.41 -0.88
CA GLY A 143 0.04 -18.63 -1.86
C GLY A 143 -1.01 -19.69 -1.46
N GLY A 144 -1.94 -19.96 -2.36
CA GLY A 144 -3.08 -20.86 -2.14
C GLY A 144 -4.42 -20.16 -2.36
N THR A 145 -5.50 -20.93 -2.26
CA THR A 145 -6.88 -20.43 -2.18
C THR A 145 -7.39 -20.74 -0.77
N ILE A 146 -7.60 -19.72 0.05
CA ILE A 146 -7.92 -19.89 1.47
C ILE A 146 -9.21 -19.13 1.80
N ASN A 147 -10.14 -19.76 2.48
CA ASN A 147 -11.40 -19.08 2.82
C ASN A 147 -11.25 -18.19 4.06
N ALA A 148 -10.72 -18.70 5.18
CA ALA A 148 -10.49 -17.90 6.38
C ALA A 148 -9.09 -18.10 6.95
N VAL A 149 -8.47 -17.00 7.38
CA VAL A 149 -7.18 -16.96 8.09
C VAL A 149 -7.33 -16.09 9.33
N GLU A 150 -7.07 -16.63 10.50
CA GLU A 150 -7.12 -15.87 11.75
C GLU A 150 -5.81 -15.09 11.96
N ALA A 151 -4.66 -15.78 12.09
CA ALA A 151 -3.36 -15.18 12.31
C ALA A 151 -2.31 -15.67 11.29
N ALA A 152 -1.72 -14.77 10.49
CA ALA A 152 -0.69 -15.21 9.54
C ALA A 152 0.37 -14.19 9.12
N THR A 153 1.49 -14.72 8.62
CA THR A 153 2.33 -14.01 7.65
C THR A 153 2.03 -14.55 6.26
N ILE A 154 1.64 -13.68 5.32
CA ILE A 154 1.09 -14.07 4.02
C ILE A 154 1.97 -13.52 2.89
N PHE A 155 2.41 -14.39 1.99
CA PHE A 155 3.14 -14.07 0.78
C PHE A 155 2.29 -14.45 -0.45
N GLY A 156 1.28 -13.63 -0.75
CA GLY A 156 0.34 -13.84 -1.85
C GLY A 156 -0.72 -14.91 -1.59
N GLY A 157 -1.51 -15.20 -2.64
CA GLY A 157 -2.66 -16.11 -2.59
C GLY A 157 -3.98 -15.42 -2.92
N THR A 158 -5.04 -16.21 -3.00
CA THR A 158 -6.42 -15.75 -3.10
C THR A 158 -7.12 -16.07 -1.79
N ILE A 159 -7.43 -15.06 -0.99
CA ILE A 159 -7.94 -15.25 0.38
C ILE A 159 -9.26 -14.51 0.56
N ASN A 160 -10.27 -15.15 1.13
CA ASN A 160 -11.55 -14.49 1.34
C ASN A 160 -11.55 -13.60 2.58
N ALA A 161 -11.13 -14.08 3.75
CA ALA A 161 -11.05 -13.29 4.98
C ALA A 161 -9.73 -13.49 5.72
N VAL A 162 -9.18 -12.39 6.24
CA VAL A 162 -7.97 -12.35 7.09
C VAL A 162 -8.25 -11.46 8.29
N GLU A 163 -8.06 -11.96 9.51
CA GLU A 163 -8.34 -11.19 10.74
C GLU A 163 -7.12 -10.45 11.29
N ALA A 164 -5.95 -11.08 11.35
CA ALA A 164 -4.71 -10.45 11.82
C ALA A 164 -3.51 -10.96 11.02
N ALA A 165 -2.87 -10.09 10.24
CA ALA A 165 -1.76 -10.54 9.41
C ALA A 165 -0.69 -9.50 9.09
N THR A 166 0.49 -10.01 8.75
CA THR A 166 1.44 -9.29 7.88
C THR A 166 1.31 -9.83 6.46
N ILE A 167 0.99 -8.97 5.50
CA ILE A 167 0.62 -9.37 4.14
C ILE A 167 1.61 -8.78 3.13
N PHE A 168 2.16 -9.63 2.27
CA PHE A 168 3.04 -9.28 1.15
C PHE A 168 2.35 -9.64 -0.17
N GLY A 169 1.36 -8.84 -0.56
CA GLY A 169 0.57 -9.06 -1.77
C GLY A 169 -0.50 -10.16 -1.67
N GLY A 170 -1.17 -10.41 -2.79
CA GLY A 170 -2.30 -11.34 -2.89
C GLY A 170 -3.56 -10.70 -3.47
N THR A 171 -4.59 -11.51 -3.67
CA THR A 171 -5.96 -11.05 -3.95
C THR A 171 -6.81 -11.39 -2.74
N ILE A 172 -7.24 -10.39 -1.97
CA ILE A 172 -7.91 -10.61 -0.69
C ILE A 172 -9.24 -9.88 -0.65
N ASN A 173 -10.30 -10.54 -0.19
CA ASN A 173 -11.61 -9.88 -0.14
C ASN A 173 -11.76 -8.99 1.11
N ALA A 174 -11.49 -9.51 2.31
CA ALA A 174 -11.55 -8.73 3.55
C ALA A 174 -10.30 -8.92 4.40
N VAL A 175 -9.80 -7.82 4.97
CA VAL A 175 -8.67 -7.79 5.89
C VAL A 175 -8.99 -6.91 7.09
N GLU A 176 -8.79 -7.43 8.29
CA GLU A 176 -8.82 -6.68 9.54
C GLU A 176 -7.40 -6.63 10.14
N ALA A 177 -7.12 -5.65 10.99
CA ALA A 177 -5.94 -5.55 11.86
C ALA A 177 -4.59 -6.02 11.24
N ALA A 178 -4.24 -5.48 10.07
CA ALA A 178 -3.08 -5.95 9.32
C ALA A 178 -1.98 -4.91 9.06
N THR A 179 -0.78 -5.40 8.80
CA THR A 179 0.26 -4.65 8.07
C THR A 179 0.35 -5.17 6.65
N ILE A 180 0.16 -4.30 5.66
CA ILE A 180 -0.03 -4.68 4.26
C ILE A 180 1.07 -4.06 3.39
N PHE A 181 1.77 -4.89 2.60
CA PHE A 181 2.76 -4.50 1.61
C PHE A 181 2.25 -4.87 0.21
N GLY A 182 1.32 -4.06 -0.31
CA GLY A 182 0.70 -4.27 -1.62
C GLY A 182 -0.35 -5.39 -1.67
N GLY A 183 -0.86 -5.65 -2.88
CA GLY A 183 -1.95 -6.60 -3.14
C GLY A 183 -3.12 -5.95 -3.86
N THR A 184 -4.11 -6.76 -4.22
CA THR A 184 -5.44 -6.33 -4.67
C THR A 184 -6.43 -6.70 -3.59
N ILE A 185 -6.98 -5.71 -2.88
CA ILE A 185 -7.80 -5.95 -1.69
C ILE A 185 -9.14 -5.25 -1.82
N ASN A 186 -10.24 -5.91 -1.49
CA ASN A 186 -11.56 -5.29 -1.59
C ASN A 186 -11.87 -4.41 -0.37
N ALA A 187 -11.75 -4.92 0.85
CA ALA A 187 -11.98 -4.15 2.08
C ALA A 187 -10.84 -4.32 3.08
N VAL A 188 -10.44 -3.22 3.73
CA VAL A 188 -9.42 -3.19 4.77
C VAL A 188 -9.90 -2.34 5.94
N GLU A 189 -9.78 -2.87 7.16
CA GLU A 189 -10.07 -2.15 8.40
C GLU A 189 -8.86 -2.18 9.35
N ALA A 190 -8.62 -1.07 10.06
CA ALA A 190 -7.63 -0.98 11.14
C ALA A 190 -6.20 -1.40 10.75
N ALA A 191 -5.73 -0.97 9.56
CA ALA A 191 -4.47 -1.44 8.99
C ALA A 191 -3.38 -0.36 8.86
N THR A 192 -2.13 -0.83 8.75
CA THR A 192 -1.03 -0.04 8.17
C THR A 192 -0.75 -0.54 6.75
N ILE A 193 -0.80 0.34 5.75
CA ILE A 193 -0.78 -0.02 4.33
C ILE A 193 0.42 0.64 3.65
N PHE A 194 1.21 -0.16 2.93
CA PHE A 194 2.32 0.26 2.07
C PHE A 194 2.00 -0.12 0.62
N GLY A 195 1.20 0.72 -0.05
CA GLY A 195 0.77 0.51 -1.43
C GLY A 195 -0.29 -0.58 -1.61
N GLY A 196 -0.60 -0.88 -2.88
CA GLY A 196 -1.64 -1.83 -3.28
C GLY A 196 -2.73 -1.19 -4.14
N THR A 197 -3.65 -2.02 -4.64
CA THR A 197 -4.90 -1.59 -5.26
C THR A 197 -6.03 -1.99 -4.32
N ILE A 198 -6.68 -1.02 -3.68
CA ILE A 198 -7.65 -1.29 -2.62
C ILE A 198 -8.98 -0.60 -2.92
N ASN A 199 -10.10 -1.30 -2.73
CA ASN A 199 -11.40 -0.69 -3.00
C ASN A 199 -11.87 0.18 -1.82
N ALA A 200 -11.93 -0.35 -0.59
CA ALA A 200 -12.31 0.41 0.59
C ALA A 200 -11.30 0.24 1.73
N VAL A 201 -11.01 1.34 2.43
CA VAL A 201 -10.14 1.37 3.61
C VAL A 201 -10.77 2.20 4.72
N GLU A 202 -10.81 1.66 5.93
CA GLU A 202 -11.28 2.34 7.13
C GLU A 202 -10.22 2.30 8.25
N ALA A 203 -10.10 3.40 8.99
CA ALA A 203 -9.28 3.50 10.21
C ALA A 203 -7.81 3.10 10.00
N ALA A 204 -7.19 3.55 8.91
CA ALA A 204 -5.86 3.09 8.49
C ALA A 204 -4.77 4.17 8.52
N THR A 205 -3.52 3.73 8.55
CA THR A 205 -2.37 4.54 8.13
C THR A 205 -1.89 4.07 6.75
N ILE A 206 -1.85 4.96 5.76
CA ILE A 206 -1.61 4.63 4.36
C ILE A 206 -0.33 5.31 3.86
N PHE A 207 0.55 4.54 3.23
CA PHE A 207 1.76 5.00 2.53
C PHE A 207 1.65 4.64 1.05
N GLY A 208 0.92 5.47 0.29
CA GLY A 208 0.70 5.26 -1.14
C GLY A 208 -0.32 4.17 -1.49
N GLY A 209 -0.43 3.88 -2.80
CA GLY A 209 -1.38 2.91 -3.37
C GLY A 209 -2.39 3.57 -4.30
N THR A 210 -3.22 2.75 -4.92
CA THR A 210 -4.39 3.15 -5.71
C THR A 210 -5.63 2.73 -4.95
N ILE A 211 -6.39 3.68 -4.40
CA ILE A 211 -7.49 3.38 -3.47
C ILE A 211 -8.79 4.05 -3.94
N ASN A 212 -9.92 3.34 -3.93
CA ASN A 212 -11.18 3.97 -4.32
C ASN A 212 -11.77 4.83 -3.19
N ALA A 213 -11.96 4.27 -2.00
CA ALA A 213 -12.53 5.00 -0.86
C ALA A 213 -11.68 4.82 0.39
N VAL A 214 -11.49 5.91 1.13
CA VAL A 214 -10.78 5.93 2.41
C VAL A 214 -11.57 6.73 3.43
N GLU A 215 -11.76 6.17 4.62
CA GLU A 215 -12.41 6.82 5.75
C GLU A 215 -11.51 6.78 7.00
N ALA A 216 -11.51 7.86 7.78
CA ALA A 216 -10.86 7.95 9.10
C ALA A 216 -9.36 7.57 9.08
N ALA A 217 -8.62 8.05 8.08
CA ALA A 217 -7.24 7.61 7.85
C ALA A 217 -6.18 8.71 8.02
N THR A 218 -4.93 8.28 8.23
CA THR A 218 -3.74 9.11 7.97
C THR A 218 -3.09 8.66 6.67
N ILE A 219 -2.91 9.56 5.71
CA ILE A 219 -2.48 9.26 4.34
C ILE A 219 -1.16 9.97 4.02
N PHE A 220 -0.18 9.21 3.52
CA PHE A 220 1.10 9.69 3.01
C PHE A 220 1.21 9.36 1.51
N GLY A 221 0.53 10.15 0.67
CA GLY A 221 0.51 9.97 -0.78
C GLY A 221 -0.41 8.84 -1.27
N GLY A 222 -0.42 8.64 -2.59
CA GLY A 222 -1.28 7.67 -3.28
C GLY A 222 -2.11 8.31 -4.39
N THR A 223 -2.84 7.48 -5.14
CA THR A 223 -3.89 7.91 -6.06
C THR A 223 -5.23 7.45 -5.48
N ILE A 224 -6.05 8.39 -5.03
CA ILE A 224 -7.26 8.07 -4.25
C ILE A 224 -8.50 8.73 -4.88
N ASN A 225 -9.60 8.01 -5.01
CA ASN A 225 -10.82 8.61 -5.57
C ASN A 225 -11.59 9.44 -4.53
N ALA A 226 -11.90 8.88 -3.36
CA ALA A 226 -12.62 9.58 -2.30
C ALA A 226 -11.94 9.40 -0.95
N VAL A 227 -11.87 10.48 -0.17
CA VAL A 227 -11.34 10.49 1.19
C VAL A 227 -12.27 11.27 2.11
N GLU A 228 -12.60 10.68 3.25
CA GLU A 228 -13.40 11.31 4.30
C GLU A 228 -12.68 11.26 5.65
N ALA A 229 -12.81 12.34 6.44
CA ALA A 229 -12.34 12.41 7.83
C ALA A 229 -10.85 12.05 8.02
N ALA A 230 -9.98 12.54 7.13
CA ALA A 230 -8.58 12.12 7.08
C ALA A 230 -7.57 13.24 7.41
N THR A 231 -6.35 12.82 7.76
CA THR A 231 -5.15 13.67 7.68
C THR A 231 -4.31 13.24 6.48
N ILE A 232 -4.01 14.17 5.56
CA ILE A 232 -3.41 13.89 4.26
C ILE A 232 -2.07 14.62 4.13
N PHE A 233 -1.02 13.89 3.77
CA PHE A 233 0.33 14.39 3.44
C PHE A 233 0.65 14.09 1.98
N GLY A 234 0.02 14.82 1.05
CA GLY A 234 0.21 14.66 -0.39
C GLY A 234 -0.60 13.52 -1.03
N GLY A 235 -0.40 13.34 -2.33
CA GLY A 235 -1.13 12.39 -3.17
C GLY A 235 -1.87 13.07 -4.33
N THR A 236 -2.47 12.25 -5.20
CA THR A 236 -3.39 12.68 -6.25
C THR A 236 -4.78 12.21 -5.85
N ILE A 237 -5.68 13.12 -5.48
CA ILE A 237 -6.97 12.77 -4.89
C ILE A 237 -8.12 13.43 -5.65
N ASN A 238 -9.18 12.69 -5.96
CA ASN A 238 -10.33 13.27 -6.68
C ASN A 238 -11.24 14.09 -5.75
N ALA A 239 -11.71 13.51 -4.65
CA ALA A 239 -12.58 14.19 -3.69
C ALA A 239 -12.09 14.00 -2.26
N VAL A 240 -12.14 15.07 -1.46
CA VAL A 240 -11.80 15.06 -0.04
C VAL A 240 -12.86 15.81 0.76
N GLU A 241 -13.34 15.21 1.85
CA GLU A 241 -14.28 15.80 2.80
C GLU A 241 -13.72 15.75 4.23
N ALA A 242 -13.96 16.81 5.00
CA ALA A 242 -13.68 16.88 6.44
C ALA A 242 -12.23 16.54 6.82
N ALA A 243 -11.25 17.03 6.05
CA ALA A 243 -9.86 16.64 6.19
C ALA A 243 -8.90 17.75 6.65
N THR A 244 -7.74 17.36 7.14
CA THR A 244 -6.55 18.23 7.22
C THR A 244 -5.55 17.83 6.14
N ILE A 245 -5.17 18.76 5.27
CA ILE A 245 -4.36 18.50 4.07
C ILE A 245 -3.03 19.26 4.13
N PHE A 246 -1.93 18.55 3.91
CA PHE A 246 -0.56 19.07 3.79
C PHE A 246 0.00 18.77 2.39
N GLY A 247 -0.52 19.46 1.37
CA GLY A 247 -0.08 19.29 -0.02
C GLY A 247 -0.80 18.19 -0.80
N GLY A 248 -0.38 18.01 -2.06
CA GLY A 248 -0.99 17.08 -3.03
C GLY A 248 -1.62 17.79 -4.21
N THR A 249 -2.17 17.01 -5.13
CA THR A 249 -2.98 17.46 -6.26
C THR A 249 -4.40 16.95 -6.04
N ILE A 250 -5.35 17.85 -5.77
CA ILE A 250 -6.71 17.47 -5.36
C ILE A 250 -7.74 18.18 -6.24
N ASN A 251 -8.70 17.41 -6.77
CA ASN A 251 -9.70 17.98 -7.66
C ASN A 251 -10.78 18.76 -6.89
N ALA A 252 -11.40 18.16 -5.87
CA ALA A 252 -12.43 18.81 -5.05
C ALA A 252 -12.17 18.61 -3.56
N VAL A 253 -12.37 19.67 -2.77
CA VAL A 253 -12.23 19.66 -1.32
C VAL A 253 -13.41 20.34 -0.65
N GLU A 254 -14.00 19.69 0.34
CA GLU A 254 -15.06 20.21 1.20
C GLU A 254 -14.67 20.19 2.68
N ALA A 255 -15.01 21.24 3.43
CA ALA A 255 -14.90 21.31 4.89
C ALA A 255 -13.50 20.98 5.45
N ALA A 256 -12.44 21.46 4.80
CA ALA A 256 -11.06 21.09 5.12
C ALA A 256 -10.19 22.24 5.66
N THR A 257 -9.09 21.89 6.32
CA THR A 257 -7.95 22.80 6.56
C THR A 257 -6.79 22.41 5.64
N ILE A 258 -6.26 23.36 4.87
CA ILE A 258 -5.30 23.09 3.78
C ILE A 258 -4.01 23.90 3.97
N PHE A 259 -2.87 23.21 4.02
CA PHE A 259 -1.51 23.74 4.15
C PHE A 259 -0.70 23.54 2.85
N GLY A 260 -1.22 24.02 1.72
CA GLY A 260 -0.58 23.91 0.41
C GLY A 260 -1.09 22.79 -0.49
N GLY A 261 -0.54 22.71 -1.70
CA GLY A 261 -0.96 21.78 -2.77
C GLY A 261 -1.48 22.51 -4.02
N THR A 262 -1.94 21.72 -4.99
CA THR A 262 -2.68 22.17 -6.19
C THR A 262 -4.12 21.71 -6.05
N ILE A 263 -5.04 22.66 -5.88
CA ILE A 263 -6.47 22.36 -5.66
C ILE A 263 -7.32 23.03 -6.74
N ASN A 264 -8.25 22.27 -7.35
CA ASN A 264 -9.09 22.76 -8.45
C ASN A 264 -10.44 23.33 -8.01
N ALA A 265 -11.08 22.80 -6.96
CA ALA A 265 -12.35 23.29 -6.43
C ALA A 265 -12.36 23.17 -4.90
N VAL A 266 -12.90 24.20 -4.23
CA VAL A 266 -12.92 24.25 -2.76
C VAL A 266 -14.25 24.83 -2.26
N GLU A 267 -14.82 24.15 -1.27
CA GLU A 267 -15.99 24.58 -0.52
C GLU A 267 -15.74 24.48 1.00
N ALA A 268 -16.13 25.53 1.74
CA ALA A 268 -16.07 25.60 3.20
C ALA A 268 -14.71 25.28 3.83
N ALA A 269 -13.59 25.65 3.17
CA ALA A 269 -12.25 25.36 3.66
C ALA A 269 -11.51 26.59 4.22
N THR A 270 -10.52 26.31 5.09
CA THR A 270 -9.48 27.26 5.48
C THR A 270 -8.19 26.92 4.74
N ILE A 271 -7.63 27.88 4.01
CA ILE A 271 -6.40 27.69 3.21
C ILE A 271 -5.27 28.56 3.75
N VAL A 272 -4.11 27.94 3.98
CA VAL A 272 -2.85 28.56 4.39
C VAL A 272 -1.75 28.15 3.40
N GLY A 273 -1.47 29.00 2.41
CA GLY A 273 -0.46 28.74 1.38
C GLY A 273 -0.87 27.74 0.28
N GLY A 274 -0.04 27.62 -0.76
CA GLY A 274 -0.28 26.75 -1.93
C GLY A 274 -0.60 27.51 -3.22
N THR A 275 -0.79 26.75 -4.30
CA THR A 275 -1.25 27.25 -5.61
C THR A 275 -2.72 26.89 -5.77
N LEU A 276 -3.58 27.89 -5.71
CA LEU A 276 -5.01 27.72 -5.88
C LEU A 276 -5.39 28.12 -7.31
N SER A 277 -5.79 27.14 -8.12
CA SER A 277 -6.39 27.36 -9.43
C SER A 277 -7.89 27.07 -9.34
N ALA A 278 -8.57 27.65 -8.32
CA ALA A 278 -9.91 27.22 -7.95
C ALA A 278 -11.01 28.28 -8.14
N THR A 279 -12.23 27.77 -8.35
CA THR A 279 -13.47 28.47 -8.02
C THR A 279 -13.76 28.23 -6.55
N ILE A 280 -13.98 29.29 -5.77
CA ILE A 280 -14.25 29.21 -4.33
C ILE A 280 -15.69 29.63 -4.12
N LEU A 281 -16.53 28.68 -3.71
CA LEU A 281 -17.97 28.93 -3.55
C LEU A 281 -18.30 29.51 -2.17
N ALA A 282 -17.60 29.05 -1.13
CA ALA A 282 -17.66 29.54 0.24
C ALA A 282 -16.35 29.20 0.98
N GLY A 283 -15.84 30.10 1.83
CA GLY A 283 -14.62 29.87 2.62
C GLY A 283 -13.83 31.15 2.92
N THR A 284 -12.80 31.03 3.77
CA THR A 284 -11.88 32.14 4.10
C THR A 284 -10.51 31.83 3.54
N ILE A 285 -10.01 32.73 2.69
CA ILE A 285 -8.68 32.63 2.11
C ILE A 285 -7.77 33.57 2.87
N THR A 286 -6.84 33.02 3.64
CA THR A 286 -5.94 33.87 4.44
C THR A 286 -4.74 34.33 3.59
N THR A 287 -4.31 33.51 2.62
CA THR A 287 -3.24 33.85 1.67
C THR A 287 -3.31 32.96 0.40
N ILE A 288 -3.51 33.57 -0.78
CA ILE A 288 -3.08 32.96 -2.05
C ILE A 288 -1.87 33.74 -2.51
N SER A 289 -0.84 33.05 -2.98
CA SER A 289 0.14 33.67 -3.88
C SER A 289 -0.57 33.95 -5.22
N GLN A 290 -1.40 34.97 -5.26
CA GLN A 290 -1.75 35.67 -6.50
C GLN A 290 -0.88 36.91 -6.48
N ASN A 291 0.09 37.01 -7.40
CA ASN A 291 0.90 38.21 -7.70
C ASN A 291 0.68 39.37 -6.70
N ASN A 292 1.24 39.23 -5.49
CA ASN A 292 1.00 40.17 -4.41
C ASN A 292 1.70 41.46 -4.80
N TYR A 293 0.93 42.45 -5.25
CA TYR A 293 1.42 43.80 -5.39
C TYR A 293 1.44 44.43 -4.00
N ASN A 294 2.63 44.72 -3.50
CA ASN A 294 2.81 45.65 -2.41
C ASN A 294 2.86 47.06 -3.01
N GLN A 295 1.85 47.87 -2.70
CA GLN A 295 1.83 49.28 -3.08
C GLN A 295 2.37 50.15 -1.94
N PHE A 296 3.33 51.02 -2.25
CA PHE A 296 3.81 52.07 -1.36
C PHE A 296 3.49 53.43 -1.98
N SER A 297 2.99 54.37 -1.20
CA SER A 297 2.60 55.69 -1.72
C SER A 297 3.23 56.83 -0.92
N ALA A 298 3.81 57.80 -1.62
CA ALA A 298 4.17 59.11 -1.10
C ALA A 298 3.22 60.13 -1.70
N LEU A 299 2.22 60.56 -0.93
CA LEU A 299 1.20 61.49 -1.40
C LEU A 299 1.54 62.92 -0.97
N GLY A 300 1.27 63.88 -1.84
CA GLY A 300 1.44 65.29 -1.56
C GLY A 300 2.89 65.70 -1.29
N PHE A 301 3.86 65.06 -1.94
CA PHE A 301 5.27 65.40 -1.76
C PHE A 301 5.61 66.72 -2.43
N VAL A 302 6.19 67.64 -1.65
CA VAL A 302 6.58 68.97 -2.13
C VAL A 302 7.95 68.92 -2.79
N VAL A 303 8.04 69.33 -4.05
CA VAL A 303 9.27 69.49 -4.82
C VAL A 303 9.44 70.96 -5.18
N ASP A 304 10.52 71.60 -4.74
CA ASP A 304 10.75 73.05 -4.89
C ASP A 304 12.15 73.39 -5.42
N SER A 305 12.85 72.39 -5.96
CA SER A 305 14.24 72.50 -6.37
C SER A 305 14.45 71.95 -7.79
N THR A 306 15.33 72.62 -8.54
CA THR A 306 15.83 72.12 -9.84
C THR A 306 16.82 70.98 -9.71
N SER A 307 17.25 70.68 -8.48
CA SER A 307 18.08 69.51 -8.17
C SER A 307 17.21 68.32 -7.78
N PHE A 308 17.51 67.15 -8.36
CA PHE A 308 16.82 65.91 -8.07
C PHE A 308 16.94 65.53 -6.60
N THR A 309 15.79 65.41 -5.94
CA THR A 309 15.65 65.06 -4.52
C THR A 309 14.96 63.71 -4.41
N GLU A 310 15.46 62.84 -3.52
CA GLU A 310 14.88 61.52 -3.27
C GLU A 310 13.51 61.59 -2.61
N ILE A 311 12.67 60.60 -2.92
CA ILE A 311 11.39 60.32 -2.27
C ILE A 311 11.54 59.05 -1.40
N PRO A 312 11.95 59.15 -0.13
CA PRO A 312 12.36 57.99 0.67
C PRO A 312 11.24 56.96 0.86
N ALA A 313 9.99 57.42 0.95
CA ALA A 313 8.81 56.56 1.11
C ALA A 313 8.47 55.74 -0.15
N ALA A 314 9.05 56.09 -1.30
CA ALA A 314 8.94 55.38 -2.57
C ALA A 314 10.32 54.89 -3.05
N SER A 315 11.21 54.53 -2.13
CA SER A 315 12.51 53.91 -2.43
C SER A 315 12.47 52.41 -2.10
N LEU A 316 12.95 51.58 -3.03
CA LEU A 316 13.12 50.15 -2.82
C LEU A 316 14.51 49.81 -2.29
N MET A 317 14.52 49.17 -1.13
CA MET A 317 15.69 48.54 -0.54
C MET A 317 15.49 47.02 -0.52
N GLN A 318 16.21 46.26 -1.35
CA GLN A 318 16.09 44.79 -1.40
C GLN A 318 16.73 44.07 -0.19
N ASN A 319 17.02 44.77 0.91
CA ASN A 319 17.48 44.16 2.14
C ASN A 319 16.33 43.50 2.94
N SER A 320 15.07 43.82 2.61
CA SER A 320 13.90 43.42 3.41
C SER A 320 12.86 42.58 2.66
N TYR A 321 12.81 42.64 1.32
CA TYR A 321 11.77 41.94 0.53
C TYR A 321 12.29 41.54 -0.88
N PRO A 322 12.01 40.31 -1.38
CA PRO A 322 12.52 39.82 -2.65
C PRO A 322 11.60 40.16 -3.84
N TYR A 323 11.43 41.45 -4.15
CA TYR A 323 10.58 41.86 -5.28
C TYR A 323 11.20 41.49 -6.64
N LYS A 324 10.40 40.90 -7.53
CA LYS A 324 10.84 40.42 -8.85
C LYS A 324 10.60 41.43 -9.98
N VAL A 325 9.51 42.17 -9.89
CA VAL A 325 9.09 43.18 -10.87
C VAL A 325 8.45 44.34 -10.12
N TYR A 326 8.75 45.57 -10.51
CA TYR A 326 8.16 46.76 -9.89
C TYR A 326 8.14 47.95 -10.85
N SER A 327 7.20 48.86 -10.62
CA SER A 327 7.01 50.10 -11.38
C SER A 327 6.68 51.26 -10.46
N TYR A 328 7.01 52.48 -10.89
CA TYR A 328 6.73 53.71 -10.17
C TYR A 328 5.80 54.59 -10.99
N LEU A 329 4.60 54.88 -10.48
CA LEU A 329 3.71 55.90 -11.03
C LEU A 329 3.99 57.23 -10.34
N VAL A 330 4.44 58.23 -11.10
CA VAL A 330 4.66 59.60 -10.62
C VAL A 330 3.58 60.50 -11.20
N TYR A 331 2.83 61.19 -10.35
CA TYR A 331 1.72 62.06 -10.74
C TYR A 331 1.93 63.48 -10.24
N ASN A 332 2.07 64.43 -11.17
CA ASN A 332 2.20 65.85 -10.83
C ASN A 332 0.82 66.48 -10.61
N ASN A 333 0.55 66.88 -9.36
CA ASN A 333 -0.70 67.53 -8.94
C ASN A 333 -0.69 69.06 -9.14
N THR A 334 0.36 69.64 -9.73
CA THR A 334 0.51 71.10 -9.88
C THR A 334 0.59 71.50 -11.36
N PRO A 335 -0.55 71.83 -12.00
CA PRO A 335 -0.64 71.97 -13.46
C PRO A 335 0.28 73.03 -14.09
N ALA A 336 0.63 74.08 -13.33
CA ALA A 336 1.43 75.20 -13.80
C ALA A 336 2.94 74.97 -13.66
N VAL A 337 3.37 73.90 -13.01
CA VAL A 337 4.79 73.63 -12.71
C VAL A 337 5.23 72.35 -13.38
N THR A 338 6.29 72.41 -14.16
CA THR A 338 6.86 71.24 -14.82
C THR A 338 7.76 70.47 -13.86
N VAL A 339 7.52 69.16 -13.72
CA VAL A 339 8.34 68.23 -12.92
C VAL A 339 9.15 67.32 -13.83
N ASN A 340 10.36 66.97 -13.39
CA ASN A 340 11.20 65.94 -13.96
C ASN A 340 11.30 64.78 -12.96
N ALA A 341 11.10 63.55 -13.43
CA ALA A 341 11.16 62.34 -12.63
C ALA A 341 12.31 61.46 -13.10
N ARG A 342 13.04 60.87 -12.16
CA ARG A 342 14.19 60.03 -12.46
C ARG A 342 14.21 58.79 -11.57
N LEU A 343 14.42 57.64 -12.18
CA LEU A 343 14.82 56.43 -11.47
C LEU A 343 16.33 56.37 -11.36
N GLU A 344 16.80 56.10 -10.16
CA GLU A 344 18.20 55.87 -9.88
C GLU A 344 18.38 54.48 -9.28
N ILE A 345 19.45 53.80 -9.69
CA ILE A 345 19.79 52.46 -9.24
C ILE A 345 21.14 52.46 -8.53
N SER A 346 21.31 51.55 -7.57
CA SER A 346 22.57 51.34 -6.86
C SER A 346 22.74 49.87 -6.45
N SER A 347 23.99 49.41 -6.44
CA SER A 347 24.37 48.10 -5.90
C SER A 347 24.70 48.16 -4.40
N ASP A 348 25.16 49.32 -3.91
CA ASP A 348 25.68 49.50 -2.55
C ASP A 348 24.83 50.44 -1.67
N GLY A 349 23.85 51.14 -2.25
CA GLY A 349 22.96 52.10 -1.57
C GLY A 349 23.58 53.47 -1.35
N SER A 350 24.83 53.69 -1.80
CA SER A 350 25.59 54.94 -1.61
C SER A 350 25.93 55.62 -2.92
N ARG A 351 26.18 54.86 -3.99
CA ARG A 351 26.50 55.36 -5.32
C ARG A 351 25.33 55.11 -6.26
N TRP A 352 24.71 56.18 -6.72
CA TRP A 352 23.48 56.14 -7.50
C TRP A 352 23.75 56.54 -8.95
N ILE A 353 23.22 55.75 -9.88
CA ILE A 353 23.31 56.00 -11.32
C ILE A 353 21.89 56.22 -11.84
N ALA A 354 21.70 57.22 -12.70
CA ALA A 354 20.44 57.44 -13.40
C ALA A 354 20.16 56.26 -14.34
N ASP A 355 19.04 55.58 -14.15
CA ASP A 355 18.61 54.47 -15.00
C ASP A 355 17.60 54.96 -16.05
N GLN A 356 16.62 55.74 -15.63
CA GLN A 356 15.59 56.33 -16.50
C GLN A 356 15.31 57.76 -16.07
N THR A 357 15.13 58.69 -17.00
CA THR A 357 14.74 60.08 -16.71
C THR A 357 13.64 60.51 -17.64
N ILE A 358 12.59 61.09 -17.07
CA ILE A 358 11.46 61.70 -17.77
C ILE A 358 11.46 63.18 -17.42
N THR A 359 11.41 64.04 -18.43
CA THR A 359 11.34 65.49 -18.27
C THR A 359 10.01 66.01 -18.81
N GLY A 360 9.59 67.19 -18.34
CA GLY A 360 8.41 67.85 -18.94
C GLY A 360 7.05 67.42 -18.38
N LEU A 361 6.97 66.88 -17.16
CA LEU A 361 5.72 66.41 -16.56
C LEU A 361 4.85 67.60 -16.07
N LEU A 362 3.87 68.03 -16.89
CA LEU A 362 2.98 69.17 -16.58
C LEU A 362 1.76 68.79 -15.72
N THR A 363 0.87 67.92 -16.20
CA THR A 363 -0.35 67.50 -15.48
C THR A 363 -0.77 66.10 -15.91
N ASN A 364 0.18 65.17 -15.84
CA ASN A 364 -0.03 63.78 -16.23
C ASN A 364 0.68 62.86 -15.24
N GLY A 365 0.19 61.63 -15.15
CA GLY A 365 0.94 60.54 -14.56
C GLY A 365 1.95 59.98 -15.56
N VAL A 366 3.12 59.57 -15.07
CA VAL A 366 4.06 58.75 -15.84
C VAL A 366 4.41 57.49 -15.06
N VAL A 367 4.47 56.36 -15.76
CA VAL A 367 4.98 55.11 -15.20
C VAL A 367 6.44 54.94 -15.58
N LEU A 368 7.31 54.81 -14.58
CA LEU A 368 8.72 54.47 -14.74
C LEU A 368 8.93 53.02 -14.33
N THR A 369 9.57 52.24 -15.20
CA THR A 369 9.98 50.86 -14.91
C THR A 369 11.49 50.80 -15.11
N PRO A 370 12.27 50.31 -14.14
CA PRO A 370 13.72 50.23 -14.30
C PRO A 370 14.09 49.39 -15.52
N TYR A 371 15.04 49.87 -16.32
CA TYR A 371 15.64 49.10 -17.41
C TYR A 371 16.57 48.02 -16.89
N ARG A 372 17.13 48.23 -15.69
CA ARG A 372 18.10 47.33 -15.06
C ARG A 372 17.70 47.06 -13.63
N PHE A 373 17.74 45.80 -13.24
CA PHE A 373 17.51 45.39 -11.85
C PHE A 373 18.77 45.56 -11.02
N ALA A 374 18.71 46.40 -10.00
CA ALA A 374 19.75 46.56 -9.00
C ALA A 374 19.18 46.39 -7.59
N LYS A 375 20.08 46.14 -6.61
CA LYS A 375 19.72 45.89 -5.21
C LYS A 375 18.96 47.06 -4.57
N TYR A 376 19.25 48.28 -4.99
CA TYR A 376 18.56 49.49 -4.53
C TYR A 376 18.07 50.28 -5.73
N THR A 377 16.81 50.73 -5.68
CA THR A 377 16.23 51.62 -6.67
C THR A 377 15.43 52.70 -5.97
N ARG A 378 15.55 53.95 -6.41
CA ARG A 378 14.80 55.08 -5.85
C ARG A 378 14.24 55.99 -6.93
N VAL A 379 13.15 56.65 -6.61
CA VAL A 379 12.62 57.78 -7.39
C VAL A 379 13.22 59.07 -6.85
N THR A 380 13.72 59.90 -7.76
CA THR A 380 14.12 61.28 -7.47
C THR A 380 13.34 62.25 -8.36
N LEU A 381 12.95 63.40 -7.80
CA LEU A 381 12.13 64.41 -8.48
C LEU A 381 12.81 65.78 -8.43
N ALA A 382 12.60 66.59 -9.48
CA ALA A 382 13.03 67.99 -9.55
C ALA A 382 12.00 68.81 -10.30
N THR A 383 11.88 70.10 -10.02
CA THR A 383 11.15 71.04 -10.87
C THR A 383 12.03 71.49 -12.04
N ALA A 384 11.42 71.86 -13.17
CA ALA A 384 12.18 72.36 -14.33
C ALA A 384 12.73 73.79 -14.09
N GLN A 385 12.07 74.54 -13.22
CA GLN A 385 12.42 75.91 -12.81
C GLN A 385 12.26 76.05 -11.29
N THR A 386 12.68 77.16 -10.71
CA THR A 386 12.57 77.43 -9.26
C THR A 386 11.13 77.77 -8.86
N ASP A 387 10.25 76.78 -8.98
CA ASP A 387 8.84 76.79 -8.61
C ASP A 387 8.55 75.62 -7.65
N THR A 388 7.39 75.63 -7.00
CA THR A 388 6.97 74.55 -6.09
C THR A 388 5.88 73.69 -6.72
N ALA A 389 6.10 72.38 -6.77
CA ALA A 389 5.13 71.39 -7.22
C ALA A 389 4.77 70.41 -6.10
N ASN A 390 3.53 69.93 -6.14
CA ASN A 390 3.03 68.84 -5.34
C ASN A 390 2.94 67.57 -6.19
N VAL A 391 3.53 66.46 -5.74
CA VAL A 391 3.68 65.23 -6.53
C VAL A 391 3.31 64.01 -5.70
N ASP A 392 2.52 63.11 -6.29
CA ASP A 392 2.28 61.78 -5.73
C ASP A 392 3.16 60.74 -6.41
N VAL A 393 3.70 59.80 -5.64
CA VAL A 393 4.47 58.67 -6.15
C VAL A 393 3.89 57.38 -5.59
N TYR A 394 3.53 56.46 -6.47
CA TYR A 394 3.12 55.10 -6.13
C TYR A 394 4.16 54.12 -6.65
N LEU A 395 4.63 53.24 -5.78
CA LEU A 395 5.47 52.11 -6.12
C LEU A 395 4.61 50.86 -6.03
N ASP A 396 4.46 50.15 -7.15
CA ASP A 396 3.79 48.85 -7.20
C ASP A 396 4.85 47.77 -7.40
N ALA A 397 5.02 46.88 -6.43
CA ALA A 397 6.04 45.84 -6.46
C ALA A 397 5.46 44.44 -6.27
N GLN A 398 5.80 43.52 -7.16
CA GLN A 398 5.38 42.13 -7.13
C GLN A 398 6.37 41.28 -6.32
N VAL A 399 5.85 40.58 -5.31
CA VAL A 399 6.61 39.64 -4.43
C VAL A 399 6.88 38.30 -5.13
#